data_AF-A0A846YVY9-F1
#
_entry.id   AF-A0A846YVY9-F1
#
_cell.length_a   1.000
_cell.length_b   1.000
_cell.length_c   1.000
_cell.angle_alpha   90.00
_cell.angle_beta   90.00
_cell.angle_gamma   90.00
#
_symmetry.space_group_name_H-M   'P 1'
#
loop_
_entity.id
_entity.type
_entity.pdbx_description
1 polymer ?
#
loop_
_entity_poly.entity_id
_entity_poly.type
_entity_poly.pdbx_seq_one_letter_code
_entity_poly.pdbx_strand_id
1 'polypeptide(L)'
;MVDMARYRRDAQLEPFPRDLLDEVVRAILDAADEAPISERGFEFGDEVIDDVRLVEGRHLAAGARYRVEEDGFVAEAHVPAWNRAGESRIEVTTDAGGHTVNVQVDLRMAGRRLHTVRVTGDYQGPKPFRGLRRAKWVAEFRAEQWWSALGSKASPISLRVVHPFAFADLRISRGKDRRGRWSVRTAARFGGRSLLRPVAAVGLAYMRGRIRRTLDEGFTKTVAAWNAEVPGMAKRGMQERLSFEHRITLKAVSREWVETYVAALHREIEGLPFRRHRLVKDTEGAFSVRLLRGEHIRPGTSYRIAFTPEDEVEPVDVHVAAWEFDGPNRIEVSSPDDVQTGWIEIDSARKVGTVRAGFAGEFEGFTSVTAAAEADLERWWSAGSPLTGTAEHPVGEAALTVERVADDGGEWTVNVAATVEGHAWARHLVALAGVLSGPAMRRSFRENADAFAEKWNGAVPEAGPADQAAESTIRAVIDR
;
A
#
# COMPACT_ATOMS: atom_id res chain seq x y z
N MET A 1 47.25 17.13 18.20
CA MET A 1 46.64 16.91 16.87
C MET A 1 45.23 16.42 17.11
N VAL A 2 44.20 17.23 16.83
CA VAL A 2 42.81 16.91 17.22
C VAL A 2 42.24 15.86 16.26
N ASP A 3 42.00 14.65 16.75
CA ASP A 3 41.57 13.51 15.95
C ASP A 3 40.12 13.71 15.47
N MET A 4 39.96 13.87 14.15
CA MET A 4 38.69 14.15 13.49
C MET A 4 38.30 12.90 12.72
N ALA A 5 37.24 12.23 13.14
CA ALA A 5 36.76 11.04 12.44
C ALA A 5 36.21 11.46 11.06
N ARG A 6 36.80 10.88 10.01
CA ARG A 6 36.39 11.09 8.62
C ARG A 6 35.94 9.77 8.02
N TYR A 7 34.85 9.84 7.27
CA TYR A 7 34.34 8.76 6.44
C TYR A 7 34.38 9.20 4.98
N ARG A 8 34.78 8.31 4.10
CA ARG A 8 34.75 8.54 2.66
C ARG A 8 34.40 7.25 1.96
N ARG A 9 33.48 7.33 1.01
CA ARG A 9 33.08 6.22 0.15
C ARG A 9 32.78 6.73 -1.24
N ASP A 10 33.28 6.01 -2.23
CA ASP A 10 32.90 6.20 -3.62
C ASP A 10 31.95 5.04 -4.00
N ALA A 11 30.89 5.33 -4.76
CA ALA A 11 29.91 4.37 -5.23
C ALA A 11 29.59 4.61 -6.72
N GLN A 12 29.05 3.59 -7.39
CA GLN A 12 28.50 3.72 -8.74
C GLN A 12 26.99 3.63 -8.65
N LEU A 13 26.31 4.64 -9.19
CA LEU A 13 24.87 4.72 -9.26
C LEU A 13 24.41 4.68 -10.72
N GLU A 14 23.32 3.99 -10.97
CA GLU A 14 22.59 4.10 -12.24
C GLU A 14 22.05 5.53 -12.40
N PRO A 15 22.13 6.11 -13.61
CA PRO A 15 21.73 7.48 -13.84
C PRO A 15 20.21 7.64 -13.72
N PHE A 16 19.76 8.70 -13.04
CA PHE A 16 18.37 9.10 -12.97
C PHE A 16 18.11 10.31 -13.91
N PRO A 17 17.13 10.23 -14.82
CA PRO A 17 16.81 11.33 -15.72
C PRO A 17 16.41 12.60 -14.95
N ARG A 18 16.94 13.75 -15.38
CA ARG A 18 16.60 15.04 -14.75
C ARG A 18 15.12 15.37 -14.92
N ASP A 19 14.60 15.18 -16.12
CA ASP A 19 13.21 15.53 -16.43
C ASP A 19 12.22 14.69 -15.61
N LEU A 20 12.55 13.42 -15.33
CA LEU A 20 11.74 12.56 -14.46
C LEU A 20 11.70 13.06 -13.01
N LEU A 21 12.80 13.61 -12.47
CA LEU A 21 12.78 14.25 -11.15
C LEU A 21 11.82 15.44 -11.14
N ASP A 22 11.89 16.27 -12.17
CA ASP A 22 11.03 17.45 -12.31
C ASP A 22 9.55 17.06 -12.51
N GLU A 23 9.26 15.94 -13.16
CA GLU A 23 7.92 15.35 -13.26
C GLU A 23 7.40 14.85 -11.92
N VAL A 24 8.20 14.10 -11.16
CA VAL A 24 7.84 13.59 -9.83
C VAL A 24 7.51 14.74 -8.88
N VAL A 25 8.35 15.78 -8.83
CA VAL A 25 8.12 16.93 -7.94
C VAL A 25 6.85 17.67 -8.34
N ARG A 26 6.60 17.84 -9.65
CA ARG A 26 5.36 18.46 -10.13
C ARG A 26 4.13 17.66 -9.73
N ALA A 27 4.15 16.34 -9.91
CA ALA A 27 3.04 15.49 -9.50
C ALA A 27 2.76 15.57 -8.00
N ILE A 28 3.80 15.63 -7.15
CA ILE A 28 3.61 15.85 -5.70
C ILE A 28 2.93 17.19 -5.43
N LEU A 29 3.36 18.27 -6.10
CA LEU A 29 2.71 19.56 -5.95
C LEU A 29 1.28 19.54 -6.51
N ASP A 30 1.02 18.84 -7.62
CA ASP A 30 -0.30 18.75 -8.25
C ASP A 30 -1.27 18.02 -7.32
N ALA A 31 -0.85 16.88 -6.78
CA ALA A 31 -1.58 16.16 -5.73
C ALA A 31 -1.85 17.04 -4.50
N ALA A 32 -0.85 17.81 -4.05
CA ALA A 32 -1.00 18.66 -2.87
C ALA A 32 -2.04 19.78 -3.09
N ASP A 33 -1.98 20.50 -4.22
CA ASP A 33 -2.90 21.60 -4.52
C ASP A 33 -4.34 21.14 -4.77
N GLU A 34 -4.50 19.98 -5.39
CA GLU A 34 -5.82 19.41 -5.69
C GLU A 34 -6.38 18.58 -4.53
N ALA A 35 -5.60 18.36 -3.46
CA ALA A 35 -6.03 17.62 -2.30
C ALA A 35 -7.29 18.28 -1.69
N PRO A 36 -8.41 17.55 -1.57
CA PRO A 36 -9.65 18.06 -1.01
C PRO A 36 -9.59 18.15 0.53
N ILE A 37 -8.77 19.07 1.05
CA ILE A 37 -8.63 19.30 2.49
C ILE A 37 -9.53 20.46 2.94
N SER A 38 -10.33 20.20 3.98
CA SER A 38 -11.22 21.16 4.63
C SER A 38 -10.96 21.24 6.14
N GLU A 39 -11.80 21.98 6.86
CA GLU A 39 -11.80 22.03 8.33
C GLU A 39 -12.20 20.71 8.99
N ARG A 40 -12.92 19.83 8.25
CA ARG A 40 -13.35 18.52 8.74
C ARG A 40 -12.26 17.46 8.58
N GLY A 41 -11.37 17.64 7.62
CA GLY A 41 -10.36 16.65 7.29
C GLY A 41 -10.05 16.62 5.80
N PHE A 42 -9.51 15.52 5.34
CA PHE A 42 -9.38 15.18 3.94
C PHE A 42 -10.68 14.55 3.46
N GLU A 43 -11.38 15.20 2.54
CA GLU A 43 -12.72 14.82 2.08
C GLU A 43 -12.67 14.10 0.73
N PHE A 44 -13.23 12.90 0.61
CA PHE A 44 -13.36 12.22 -0.68
C PHE A 44 -14.73 11.57 -0.83
N GLY A 45 -15.59 12.18 -1.66
CA GLY A 45 -17.00 11.78 -1.71
C GLY A 45 -17.70 12.15 -0.40
N ASP A 46 -18.35 11.16 0.22
CA ASP A 46 -19.01 11.31 1.52
C ASP A 46 -18.08 10.95 2.70
N GLU A 47 -16.85 10.49 2.42
CA GLU A 47 -15.85 10.08 3.42
C GLU A 47 -14.95 11.25 3.84
N VAL A 48 -14.58 11.29 5.12
CA VAL A 48 -13.67 12.27 5.69
C VAL A 48 -12.63 11.57 6.57
N ILE A 49 -11.37 11.66 6.20
CA ILE A 49 -10.25 11.30 7.09
C ILE A 49 -9.85 12.55 7.88
N ASP A 50 -10.14 12.56 9.16
CA ASP A 50 -9.93 13.71 10.05
C ASP A 50 -8.53 13.77 10.66
N ASP A 51 -7.66 12.79 10.36
CA ASP A 51 -6.25 12.75 10.76
C ASP A 51 -5.49 14.02 10.33
N VAL A 52 -5.90 14.67 9.23
CA VAL A 52 -5.31 15.92 8.74
C VAL A 52 -6.42 16.91 8.39
N ARG A 53 -6.52 18.01 9.14
CA ARG A 53 -7.52 19.05 8.91
C ARG A 53 -6.94 20.45 8.84
N LEU A 54 -7.56 21.31 8.03
CA LEU A 54 -7.25 22.73 7.94
C LEU A 54 -7.85 23.45 9.15
N VAL A 55 -7.02 24.08 9.98
CA VAL A 55 -7.48 24.80 11.18
C VAL A 55 -7.52 26.31 10.99
N GLU A 56 -6.77 26.85 10.01
CA GLU A 56 -6.75 28.28 9.70
C GLU A 56 -6.40 28.52 8.23
N GLY A 57 -7.04 29.53 7.62
CA GLY A 57 -6.69 30.01 6.28
C GLY A 57 -7.41 29.26 5.16
N ARG A 58 -6.77 29.19 3.99
CA ARG A 58 -7.24 28.43 2.82
C ARG A 58 -6.20 27.39 2.47
N HIS A 59 -6.62 26.24 1.97
CA HIS A 59 -5.72 25.15 1.58
C HIS A 59 -4.55 25.65 0.72
N LEU A 60 -3.33 25.37 1.20
CA LEU A 60 -2.01 25.72 0.66
C LEU A 60 -1.80 27.20 0.34
N ALA A 61 -2.66 28.09 0.82
CA ALA A 61 -2.40 29.52 0.76
C ALA A 61 -1.34 29.91 1.82
N ALA A 62 -0.64 31.02 1.57
CA ALA A 62 0.21 31.62 2.60
C ALA A 62 -0.62 31.93 3.87
N GLY A 63 -0.14 31.45 5.02
CA GLY A 63 -0.83 31.54 6.30
C GLY A 63 -1.72 30.33 6.63
N ALA A 64 -1.87 29.35 5.73
CA ALA A 64 -2.65 28.14 6.01
C ALA A 64 -2.03 27.36 7.18
N ARG A 65 -2.88 26.82 8.06
CA ARG A 65 -2.46 25.97 9.17
C ARG A 65 -3.28 24.69 9.19
N TYR A 66 -2.60 23.60 9.45
CA TYR A 66 -3.17 22.27 9.55
C TYR A 66 -2.82 21.67 10.89
N ARG A 67 -3.73 20.84 11.40
CA ARG A 67 -3.46 19.96 12.51
C ARG A 67 -3.52 18.52 12.02
N VAL A 68 -2.53 17.75 12.43
CA VAL A 68 -2.42 16.32 12.19
C VAL A 68 -2.52 15.60 13.52
N GLU A 69 -3.44 14.66 13.64
CA GLU A 69 -3.69 13.85 14.84
C GLU A 69 -3.79 12.38 14.43
N GLU A 70 -2.83 11.55 14.83
CA GLU A 70 -2.79 10.11 14.52
C GLU A 70 -2.18 9.38 15.72
N ASP A 71 -2.83 8.37 16.31
CA ASP A 71 -2.26 7.51 17.36
C ASP A 71 -1.51 8.23 18.51
N GLY A 72 -2.07 9.36 19.00
CA GLY A 72 -1.45 10.16 20.08
C GLY A 72 -0.23 10.99 19.64
N PHE A 73 0.05 11.04 18.35
CA PHE A 73 0.95 11.98 17.70
C PHE A 73 0.16 13.21 17.26
N VAL A 74 0.61 14.39 17.69
CA VAL A 74 0.04 15.66 17.25
C VAL A 74 1.11 16.46 16.54
N ALA A 75 0.82 16.87 15.31
CA ALA A 75 1.63 17.81 14.57
C ALA A 75 0.80 18.99 14.08
N GLU A 76 1.42 20.16 14.05
CA GLU A 76 0.86 21.37 13.47
C GLU A 76 1.72 21.74 12.26
N ALA A 77 1.11 21.86 11.10
CA ALA A 77 1.77 22.35 9.90
C ALA A 77 1.30 23.77 9.58
N HIS A 78 2.21 24.62 9.15
CA HIS A 78 1.98 26.00 8.75
C HIS A 78 2.60 26.21 7.37
N VAL A 79 1.92 26.96 6.52
CA VAL A 79 2.39 27.28 5.16
C VAL A 79 2.73 28.77 5.09
N PRO A 80 3.95 29.19 5.47
CA PRO A 80 4.36 30.59 5.35
C PRO A 80 4.30 31.15 3.93
N ALA A 81 4.59 30.32 2.94
CA ALA A 81 4.63 30.71 1.54
C ALA A 81 4.32 29.52 0.63
N TRP A 82 3.55 29.76 -0.43
CA TRP A 82 3.29 28.74 -1.42
C TRP A 82 3.32 29.36 -2.82
N ASN A 83 4.26 28.91 -3.65
CA ASN A 83 4.37 29.33 -5.03
C ASN A 83 4.98 28.22 -5.89
N ARG A 84 4.15 27.58 -6.70
CA ARG A 84 4.52 26.45 -7.56
C ARG A 84 5.69 26.71 -8.50
N ALA A 85 5.82 27.95 -8.98
CA ALA A 85 6.86 28.33 -9.95
C ALA A 85 8.07 29.03 -9.29
N GLY A 86 8.00 29.25 -7.97
CA GLY A 86 8.96 30.03 -7.21
C GLY A 86 9.34 29.35 -5.90
N GLU A 87 9.10 30.01 -4.77
CA GLU A 87 9.47 29.51 -3.46
C GLU A 87 8.23 29.09 -2.65
N SER A 88 8.22 27.84 -2.19
CA SER A 88 7.25 27.32 -1.23
C SER A 88 7.97 26.99 0.07
N ARG A 89 7.30 27.25 1.20
CA ARG A 89 7.76 26.95 2.55
C ARG A 89 6.65 26.30 3.34
N ILE A 90 6.96 25.18 3.96
CA ILE A 90 6.10 24.51 4.94
C ILE A 90 6.90 24.36 6.23
N GLU A 91 6.29 24.70 7.35
CA GLU A 91 6.81 24.51 8.70
C GLU A 91 5.93 23.48 9.40
N VAL A 92 6.52 22.50 10.07
CA VAL A 92 5.83 21.44 10.80
C VAL A 92 6.42 21.39 12.20
N THR A 93 5.58 21.49 13.21
CA THR A 93 5.94 21.33 14.61
C THR A 93 5.21 20.12 15.16
N THR A 94 5.93 19.23 15.79
CA THR A 94 5.39 18.00 16.39
C THR A 94 5.77 17.96 17.86
N ASP A 95 4.83 17.58 18.71
CA ASP A 95 5.11 17.21 20.11
C ASP A 95 4.57 15.80 20.41
N ALA A 96 5.46 14.91 20.85
CA ALA A 96 5.09 13.56 21.26
C ALA A 96 5.91 13.16 22.51
N GLY A 97 5.25 12.90 23.63
CA GLY A 97 5.91 12.45 24.86
C GLY A 97 6.96 13.41 25.41
N GLY A 98 6.78 14.73 25.21
CA GLY A 98 7.74 15.76 25.61
C GLY A 98 8.97 15.87 24.71
N HIS A 99 8.95 15.20 23.55
CA HIS A 99 9.85 15.43 22.44
C HIS A 99 9.22 16.44 21.49
N THR A 100 9.90 17.56 21.28
CA THR A 100 9.46 18.59 20.35
C THR A 100 10.38 18.58 19.13
N VAL A 101 9.80 18.48 17.93
CA VAL A 101 10.52 18.55 16.65
C VAL A 101 9.92 19.66 15.82
N ASN A 102 10.76 20.58 15.36
CA ASN A 102 10.38 21.54 14.32
C ASN A 102 11.10 21.16 13.03
N VAL A 103 10.37 21.15 11.93
CA VAL A 103 10.86 20.89 10.58
C VAL A 103 10.37 22.02 9.69
N GLN A 104 11.26 22.60 8.90
CA GLN A 104 10.92 23.56 7.85
C GLN A 104 11.43 23.00 6.54
N VAL A 105 10.55 22.91 5.55
CA VAL A 105 10.82 22.48 4.19
C VAL A 105 10.71 23.72 3.29
N ASP A 106 11.83 24.14 2.72
CA ASP A 106 11.88 25.13 1.65
C ASP A 106 12.05 24.40 0.31
N LEU A 107 11.14 24.66 -0.61
CA LEU A 107 11.18 24.19 -1.97
C LEU A 107 11.33 25.39 -2.91
N ARG A 108 12.34 25.36 -3.78
CA ARG A 108 12.54 26.37 -4.80
C ARG A 108 12.45 25.76 -6.19
N MET A 109 11.46 26.22 -6.94
CA MET A 109 11.21 25.95 -8.34
C MET A 109 11.67 27.13 -9.20
N ALA A 110 12.02 26.85 -10.45
CA ALA A 110 12.23 27.85 -11.49
C ALA A 110 11.36 27.45 -12.68
N GLY A 111 10.13 27.96 -12.72
CA GLY A 111 9.11 27.46 -13.64
C GLY A 111 8.76 26.00 -13.32
N ARG A 112 9.01 25.08 -14.26
CA ARG A 112 8.71 23.64 -14.11
C ARG A 112 9.87 22.80 -13.57
N ARG A 113 10.98 23.43 -13.18
CA ARG A 113 12.22 22.72 -12.77
C ARG A 113 12.52 22.92 -11.30
N LEU A 114 12.86 21.82 -10.62
CA LEU A 114 13.33 21.83 -9.24
C LEU A 114 14.74 22.43 -9.15
N HIS A 115 14.88 23.53 -8.46
CA HIS A 115 16.19 24.16 -8.28
C HIS A 115 16.86 23.69 -6.99
N THR A 116 16.14 23.75 -5.87
CA THR A 116 16.68 23.40 -4.54
C THR A 116 15.56 22.92 -3.62
N VAL A 117 15.85 21.89 -2.84
CA VAL A 117 15.08 21.51 -1.65
C VAL A 117 15.98 21.72 -0.45
N ARG A 118 15.52 22.44 0.56
CA ARG A 118 16.21 22.61 1.82
C ARG A 118 15.28 22.22 2.94
N VAL A 119 15.73 21.29 3.77
CA VAL A 119 14.99 20.87 4.95
C VAL A 119 15.82 21.23 6.17
N THR A 120 15.28 22.06 7.05
CA THR A 120 15.92 22.42 8.31
C THR A 120 15.07 21.95 9.46
N GLY A 121 15.70 21.60 10.57
CA GLY A 121 14.92 21.26 11.75
C GLY A 121 15.70 21.36 13.03
N ASP A 122 14.97 21.34 14.12
CA ASP A 122 15.51 21.19 15.45
C ASP A 122 14.70 20.20 16.27
N TYR A 123 15.41 19.50 17.14
CA TYR A 123 14.88 18.52 18.06
C TYR A 123 15.20 18.95 19.49
N GLN A 124 14.23 18.77 20.38
CA GLN A 124 14.37 18.98 21.82
C GLN A 124 13.76 17.80 22.56
N GLY A 125 14.55 17.18 23.43
CA GLY A 125 14.11 16.05 24.25
C GLY A 125 13.40 16.46 25.56
N PRO A 126 12.87 15.47 26.29
CA PRO A 126 12.12 15.70 27.52
C PRO A 126 13.02 16.17 28.68
N LYS A 127 12.39 16.77 29.70
CA LYS A 127 13.02 17.12 30.98
C LYS A 127 13.42 15.84 31.76
N PRO A 128 14.44 15.88 32.65
CA PRO A 128 15.23 17.04 33.07
C PRO A 128 16.44 17.37 32.16
N PHE A 129 16.81 16.50 31.22
CA PHE A 129 18.03 16.65 30.40
C PHE A 129 17.83 17.36 29.05
N ARG A 130 16.79 18.18 28.91
CA ARG A 130 16.42 18.89 27.66
C ARG A 130 17.59 19.66 27.04
N GLY A 131 18.42 20.32 27.87
CA GLY A 131 19.57 21.10 27.38
C GLY A 131 20.67 20.26 26.69
N LEU A 132 20.77 18.98 27.05
CA LEU A 132 21.74 18.03 26.49
C LEU A 132 21.16 17.21 25.33
N ARG A 133 19.84 17.03 25.29
CA ARG A 133 19.10 16.30 24.26
C ARG A 133 18.53 17.27 23.23
N ARG A 134 19.40 18.00 22.54
CA ARG A 134 18.99 18.90 21.46
C ARG A 134 19.84 18.69 20.22
N ALA A 135 19.24 18.72 19.06
CA ALA A 135 19.96 18.65 17.80
C ALA A 135 19.36 19.66 16.83
N LYS A 136 20.20 20.31 16.04
CA LYS A 136 19.77 21.10 14.88
C LYS A 136 20.30 20.43 13.65
N TRP A 137 19.53 20.40 12.58
CA TRP A 137 19.97 19.82 11.33
C TRP A 137 19.53 20.64 10.13
N VAL A 138 20.32 20.57 9.08
CA VAL A 138 20.07 21.21 7.78
C VAL A 138 20.46 20.21 6.72
N ALA A 139 19.48 19.77 5.94
CA ALA A 139 19.65 19.01 4.71
C ALA A 139 19.40 19.95 3.53
N GLU A 140 20.21 19.85 2.49
CA GLU A 140 20.05 20.64 1.28
C GLU A 140 20.36 19.79 0.06
N PHE A 141 19.47 19.81 -0.91
CA PHE A 141 19.59 19.19 -2.22
C PHE A 141 19.51 20.28 -3.30
N ARG A 142 20.60 20.45 -4.05
CA ARG A 142 20.73 21.42 -5.14
C ARG A 142 20.74 20.68 -6.46
N ALA A 143 19.57 20.57 -7.04
CA ALA A 143 19.36 19.68 -8.16
C ALA A 143 20.14 20.15 -9.42
N GLU A 144 20.23 21.46 -9.70
CA GLU A 144 21.09 22.00 -10.77
C GLU A 144 22.57 21.60 -10.63
N GLN A 145 23.08 21.56 -9.40
CA GLN A 145 24.48 21.18 -9.16
C GLN A 145 24.71 19.69 -9.36
N TRP A 146 23.69 18.85 -9.13
CA TRP A 146 23.79 17.40 -9.32
C TRP A 146 23.82 17.00 -10.80
N TRP A 147 23.06 17.71 -11.66
CA TRP A 147 23.05 17.46 -13.10
C TRP A 147 24.00 18.33 -13.92
N SER A 148 24.78 19.21 -13.30
CA SER A 148 25.78 20.03 -13.99
C SER A 148 26.84 19.19 -14.72
N ALA A 149 26.94 19.37 -16.04
CA ALA A 149 27.89 18.67 -16.92
C ALA A 149 29.37 18.97 -16.61
N LEU A 150 29.68 20.14 -16.04
CA LEU A 150 31.05 20.59 -15.76
C LEU A 150 31.58 20.11 -14.40
N GLY A 151 30.81 19.29 -13.67
CA GLY A 151 31.08 18.93 -12.29
C GLY A 151 30.65 20.02 -11.32
N SER A 152 30.25 19.62 -10.11
CA SER A 152 29.69 20.54 -9.12
C SER A 152 30.78 21.32 -8.38
N LYS A 153 30.77 22.66 -8.43
CA LYS A 153 31.67 23.52 -7.61
C LYS A 153 31.37 23.41 -6.10
N ALA A 154 30.13 23.06 -5.74
CA ALA A 154 29.69 22.80 -4.37
C ALA A 154 29.02 21.42 -4.29
N SER A 155 28.94 20.83 -3.10
CA SER A 155 28.32 19.52 -2.91
C SER A 155 26.80 19.63 -3.15
N PRO A 156 26.23 18.93 -4.16
CA PRO A 156 24.82 19.07 -4.49
C PRO A 156 23.89 18.47 -3.42
N ILE A 157 24.36 17.53 -2.60
CA ILE A 157 23.66 17.08 -1.40
C ILE A 157 24.53 17.37 -0.20
N SER A 158 23.94 17.99 0.81
CA SER A 158 24.60 18.19 2.10
C SER A 158 23.63 17.95 3.24
N LEU A 159 24.13 17.37 4.33
CA LEU A 159 23.42 17.20 5.58
C LEU A 159 24.37 17.59 6.70
N ARG A 160 23.98 18.59 7.49
CA ARG A 160 24.71 19.02 8.66
C ARG A 160 23.85 18.83 9.89
N VAL A 161 24.33 18.05 10.84
CA VAL A 161 23.70 17.85 12.15
C VAL A 161 24.60 18.45 13.22
N VAL A 162 24.02 19.22 14.12
CA VAL A 162 24.70 19.94 15.18
C VAL A 162 24.06 19.59 16.51
N HIS A 163 24.84 18.93 17.36
CA HIS A 163 24.51 18.60 18.74
C HIS A 163 25.34 19.48 19.69
N PRO A 164 24.95 19.66 20.98
CA PRO A 164 25.77 20.35 21.97
C PRO A 164 27.22 19.85 22.07
N PHE A 165 27.39 18.53 21.96
CA PHE A 165 28.70 17.88 22.15
C PHE A 165 29.44 17.57 20.87
N ALA A 166 28.73 17.47 19.74
CA ALA A 166 29.29 16.99 18.50
C ALA A 166 28.60 17.60 17.28
N PHE A 167 29.23 17.46 16.13
CA PHE A 167 28.59 17.74 14.85
C PHE A 167 28.90 16.62 13.86
N ALA A 168 28.03 16.48 12.87
CA ALA A 168 28.21 15.66 11.69
C ALA A 168 27.97 16.53 10.45
N ASP A 169 28.86 16.45 9.46
CA ASP A 169 28.73 17.10 8.15
C ASP A 169 28.92 16.02 7.09
N LEU A 170 27.82 15.66 6.42
CA LEU A 170 27.76 14.70 5.34
C LEU A 170 27.59 15.46 4.02
N ARG A 171 28.42 15.14 3.04
CA ARG A 171 28.38 15.73 1.71
C ARG A 171 28.43 14.64 0.66
N ILE A 172 27.55 14.74 -0.31
CA ILE A 172 27.50 13.84 -1.46
C ILE A 172 27.70 14.68 -2.71
N SER A 173 28.62 14.24 -3.55
CA SER A 173 28.98 14.90 -4.81
C SER A 173 29.02 13.91 -5.95
N ARG A 174 28.55 14.34 -7.12
CA ARG A 174 28.72 13.60 -8.36
C ARG A 174 30.11 13.89 -8.93
N GLY A 175 30.88 12.82 -9.11
CA GLY A 175 32.14 12.81 -9.83
C GLY A 175 31.91 12.58 -11.33
N LYS A 176 33.01 12.44 -12.09
CA LYS A 176 32.93 12.12 -13.52
C LYS A 176 32.29 10.76 -13.73
N ASP A 177 31.32 10.70 -14.63
CA ASP A 177 30.64 9.47 -15.01
C ASP A 177 31.68 8.47 -15.57
N ARG A 178 31.53 7.19 -15.20
CA ARG A 178 32.40 6.11 -15.67
C ARG A 178 31.52 5.00 -16.22
N ARG A 179 31.73 4.66 -17.50
CA ARG A 179 30.98 3.58 -18.19
C ARG A 179 29.45 3.78 -18.15
N GLY A 180 29.00 5.03 -18.37
CA GLY A 180 27.56 5.36 -18.35
C GLY A 180 26.92 5.45 -16.97
N ARG A 181 27.66 5.17 -15.89
CA ARG A 181 27.17 5.27 -14.50
C ARG A 181 27.70 6.50 -13.79
N TRP A 182 26.92 7.01 -12.86
CA TRP A 182 27.31 8.11 -12.01
C TRP A 182 28.30 7.63 -10.95
N SER A 183 29.46 8.28 -10.91
CA SER A 183 30.40 8.10 -9.82
C SER A 183 30.01 9.04 -8.69
N VAL A 184 29.58 8.50 -7.55
CA VAL A 184 29.14 9.31 -6.41
C VAL A 184 30.15 9.21 -5.29
N ARG A 185 30.62 10.36 -4.81
CA ARG A 185 31.51 10.47 -3.66
C ARG A 185 30.73 10.99 -2.46
N THR A 186 30.74 10.20 -1.41
CA THR A 186 30.21 10.53 -0.11
C THR A 186 31.36 10.80 0.85
N ALA A 187 31.30 11.93 1.56
CA ALA A 187 32.24 12.27 2.62
C ALA A 187 31.46 12.70 3.87
N ALA A 188 31.76 12.08 5.01
CA ALA A 188 31.21 12.50 6.30
C ALA A 188 32.34 12.93 7.25
N ARG A 189 32.11 14.00 8.00
CA ARG A 189 33.02 14.53 9.01
C ARG A 189 32.31 14.58 10.33
N PHE A 190 32.99 14.08 11.36
CA PHE A 190 32.50 14.11 12.74
C PHE A 190 33.50 14.84 13.62
N GLY A 191 33.02 15.61 14.58
CA GLY A 191 33.90 16.28 15.53
C GLY A 191 33.18 16.74 16.77
N GLY A 192 33.95 16.97 17.84
CA GLY A 192 33.46 17.51 19.10
C GLY A 192 33.24 19.04 19.05
N ARG A 193 32.35 19.55 19.89
CA ARG A 193 32.06 20.98 20.05
C ARG A 193 32.25 21.42 21.51
N SER A 194 32.71 22.67 21.72
CA SER A 194 32.87 23.33 23.03
C SER A 194 33.93 22.70 23.97
N LEU A 195 33.88 23.05 25.28
CA LEU A 195 34.76 22.58 26.36
C LEU A 195 34.82 21.05 26.51
N LEU A 196 33.82 20.34 25.99
CA LEU A 196 33.76 18.86 26.01
C LEU A 196 34.38 18.21 24.76
N ARG A 197 35.09 18.98 23.92
CA ARG A 197 35.87 18.46 22.78
C ARG A 197 36.73 17.23 23.12
N PRO A 198 37.48 17.18 24.23
CA PRO A 198 38.28 16.01 24.56
C PRO A 198 37.42 14.76 24.79
N VAL A 199 36.31 14.90 25.52
CA VAL A 199 35.37 13.81 25.81
C VAL A 199 34.68 13.33 24.54
N ALA A 200 34.20 14.26 23.71
CA ALA A 200 33.59 13.92 22.43
C ALA A 200 34.59 13.27 21.46
N ALA A 201 35.87 13.67 21.47
CA ALA A 201 36.91 13.05 20.66
C ALA A 201 37.16 11.60 21.08
N VAL A 202 37.22 11.32 22.39
CA VAL A 202 37.35 9.95 22.93
C VAL A 202 36.12 9.11 22.57
N GLY A 203 34.92 9.64 22.77
CA GLY A 203 33.67 8.96 22.41
C GLY A 203 33.57 8.66 20.92
N LEU A 204 33.93 9.62 20.06
CA LEU A 204 33.96 9.43 18.60
C LEU A 204 35.05 8.46 18.16
N ALA A 205 36.21 8.45 18.82
CA ALA A 205 37.27 7.48 18.54
C ALA A 205 36.83 6.06 18.88
N TYR A 206 36.19 5.87 20.04
CA TYR A 206 35.60 4.59 20.45
C TYR A 206 34.50 4.14 19.49
N MET A 207 33.59 5.05 19.11
CA MET A 207 32.47 4.76 18.22
C MET A 207 32.85 4.72 16.73
N ARG A 208 34.09 5.09 16.36
CA ARG A 208 34.52 5.26 14.96
C ARG A 208 34.27 4.02 14.11
N GLY A 209 34.63 2.85 14.64
CA GLY A 209 34.42 1.56 13.97
C GLY A 209 32.95 1.27 13.74
N ARG A 210 32.11 1.50 14.76
CA ARG A 210 30.66 1.29 14.67
C ARG A 210 29.99 2.26 13.72
N ILE A 211 30.30 3.56 13.81
CA ILE A 211 29.78 4.60 12.90
C ILE A 211 30.15 4.26 11.46
N ARG A 212 31.42 3.91 11.21
CA ARG A 212 31.87 3.55 9.86
C ARG A 212 31.12 2.33 9.35
N ARG A 213 31.00 1.27 10.16
CA ARG A 213 30.28 0.04 9.79
C ARG A 213 28.82 0.33 9.47
N THR A 214 28.11 1.05 10.34
CA THR A 214 26.70 1.41 10.12
C THR A 214 26.51 2.27 8.87
N LEU A 215 27.39 3.25 8.63
CA LEU A 215 27.35 4.03 7.39
C LEU A 215 27.66 3.16 6.17
N ASP A 216 28.65 2.26 6.25
CA ASP A 216 29.00 1.37 5.15
C ASP A 216 27.88 0.38 4.83
N GLU A 217 27.23 -0.20 5.84
CA GLU A 217 26.07 -1.07 5.65
C GLU A 217 24.91 -0.29 5.05
N GLY A 218 24.59 0.88 5.62
CA GLY A 218 23.53 1.77 5.12
C GLY A 218 23.74 2.18 3.67
N PHE A 219 24.92 2.73 3.33
CA PHE A 219 25.23 3.14 1.96
C PHE A 219 25.30 1.94 1.00
N THR A 220 25.76 0.76 1.44
CA THR A 220 25.71 -0.45 0.58
C THR A 220 24.27 -0.78 0.23
N LYS A 221 23.38 -0.81 1.23
CA LYS A 221 21.96 -1.11 1.03
C LYS A 221 21.28 -0.06 0.15
N THR A 222 21.53 1.23 0.39
CA THR A 222 20.98 2.31 -0.44
C THR A 222 21.48 2.26 -1.88
N VAL A 223 22.77 2.00 -2.11
CA VAL A 223 23.34 1.88 -3.47
C VAL A 223 22.76 0.67 -4.19
N ALA A 224 22.64 -0.47 -3.51
CA ALA A 224 22.05 -1.67 -4.09
C ALA A 224 20.58 -1.44 -4.45
N ALA A 225 19.80 -0.84 -3.55
CA ALA A 225 18.40 -0.48 -3.80
C ALA A 225 18.26 0.50 -4.96
N TRP A 226 19.07 1.57 -4.99
CA TRP A 226 19.07 2.53 -6.08
C TRP A 226 19.33 1.85 -7.43
N ASN A 227 20.37 1.03 -7.53
CA ASN A 227 20.74 0.38 -8.79
C ASN A 227 19.76 -0.71 -9.21
N ALA A 228 19.03 -1.32 -8.28
CA ALA A 228 17.97 -2.26 -8.59
C ALA A 228 16.72 -1.54 -9.14
N GLU A 229 16.34 -0.41 -8.53
CA GLU A 229 15.03 0.21 -8.75
C GLU A 229 15.05 1.31 -9.84
N VAL A 230 16.07 2.17 -9.85
CA VAL A 230 16.13 3.35 -10.74
C VAL A 230 16.09 3.03 -12.22
N PRO A 231 16.77 1.99 -12.74
CA PRO A 231 16.64 1.64 -14.16
C PRO A 231 15.21 1.34 -14.57
N GLY A 232 14.45 0.66 -13.71
CA GLY A 232 13.04 0.38 -13.91
C GLY A 232 12.19 1.65 -13.90
N MET A 233 12.44 2.55 -12.94
CA MET A 233 11.78 3.85 -12.85
C MET A 233 12.03 4.71 -14.09
N ALA A 234 13.30 4.84 -14.49
CA ALA A 234 13.71 5.65 -15.64
C ALA A 234 13.14 5.13 -16.96
N LYS A 235 12.99 3.80 -17.10
CA LYS A 235 12.40 3.20 -18.29
C LYS A 235 10.88 3.40 -18.37
N ARG A 236 10.18 3.33 -17.23
CA ARG A 236 8.71 3.44 -17.17
C ARG A 236 8.23 4.89 -17.25
N GLY A 237 8.98 5.82 -16.67
CA GLY A 237 8.51 7.19 -16.47
C GLY A 237 7.31 7.26 -15.50
N MET A 238 6.65 8.41 -15.48
CA MET A 238 5.36 8.58 -14.79
C MET A 238 4.26 7.90 -15.59
N GLN A 239 3.47 7.04 -14.96
CA GLN A 239 2.34 6.34 -15.58
C GLN A 239 1.06 6.77 -14.88
N GLU A 240 0.09 7.30 -15.63
CA GLU A 240 -1.22 7.71 -15.06
C GLU A 240 -2.04 6.52 -14.57
N ARG A 241 -1.76 5.33 -15.13
CA ARG A 241 -2.37 4.05 -14.78
C ARG A 241 -1.29 3.01 -14.54
N LEU A 242 -1.43 2.26 -13.45
CA LEU A 242 -0.58 1.10 -13.16
C LEU A 242 -1.21 -0.13 -13.77
N SER A 243 -0.41 -0.90 -14.52
CA SER A 243 -0.81 -2.18 -15.07
C SER A 243 0.10 -3.29 -14.58
N PHE A 244 -0.52 -4.37 -14.10
CA PHE A 244 0.11 -5.57 -13.59
C PHE A 244 -0.35 -6.74 -14.45
N GLU A 245 0.57 -7.63 -14.77
CA GLU A 245 0.29 -8.85 -15.51
C GLU A 245 1.18 -9.95 -14.96
N HIS A 246 0.58 -11.10 -14.73
CA HIS A 246 1.27 -12.31 -14.30
C HIS A 246 0.58 -13.53 -14.89
N ARG A 247 1.37 -14.56 -15.18
CA ARG A 247 0.87 -15.81 -15.73
C ARG A 247 1.09 -16.91 -14.71
N ILE A 248 0.02 -17.65 -14.42
CA ILE A 248 0.00 -18.78 -13.49
C ILE A 248 -0.48 -20.03 -14.21
N THR A 249 -0.16 -21.19 -13.64
CA THR A 249 -0.65 -22.49 -14.10
C THR A 249 -1.56 -23.07 -13.03
N LEU A 250 -2.78 -23.45 -13.43
CA LEU A 250 -3.79 -24.04 -12.57
C LEU A 250 -4.09 -25.48 -13.00
N LYS A 251 -4.35 -26.38 -12.07
CA LYS A 251 -4.92 -27.69 -12.37
C LYS A 251 -6.31 -27.50 -12.97
N ALA A 252 -6.52 -28.12 -14.12
CA ALA A 252 -7.78 -28.05 -14.83
C ALA A 252 -8.88 -28.81 -14.08
N VAL A 253 -10.09 -28.25 -14.07
CA VAL A 253 -11.29 -28.91 -13.57
C VAL A 253 -12.31 -28.98 -14.68
N SER A 254 -12.90 -30.16 -14.92
CA SER A 254 -13.90 -30.29 -15.95
C SER A 254 -15.17 -29.53 -15.55
N ARG A 255 -15.86 -29.00 -16.56
CA ARG A 255 -17.16 -28.35 -16.37
C ARG A 255 -18.15 -29.26 -15.65
N GLU A 256 -18.23 -30.53 -16.08
CA GLU A 256 -19.11 -31.54 -15.48
C GLU A 256 -18.83 -31.74 -13.99
N TRP A 257 -17.55 -31.74 -13.60
CA TRP A 257 -17.17 -31.84 -12.19
C TRP A 257 -17.68 -30.64 -11.39
N VAL A 258 -17.53 -29.41 -11.90
CA VAL A 258 -18.01 -28.19 -11.22
C VAL A 258 -19.53 -28.18 -11.11
N GLU A 259 -20.25 -28.49 -12.20
CA GLU A 259 -21.72 -28.55 -12.20
C GLU A 259 -22.23 -29.61 -11.21
N THR A 260 -21.58 -30.77 -11.16
CA THR A 260 -21.92 -31.83 -10.18
C THR A 260 -21.63 -31.39 -8.75
N TYR A 261 -20.48 -30.75 -8.51
CA TYR A 261 -20.08 -30.25 -7.20
C TYR A 261 -21.06 -29.21 -6.68
N VAL A 262 -21.44 -28.22 -7.49
CA VAL A 262 -22.38 -27.17 -7.10
C VAL A 262 -23.78 -27.73 -6.87
N ALA A 263 -24.25 -28.65 -7.72
CA ALA A 263 -25.53 -29.34 -7.52
C ALA A 263 -25.56 -30.21 -6.25
N ALA A 264 -24.44 -30.86 -5.91
CA ALA A 264 -24.28 -31.59 -4.66
C ALA A 264 -24.25 -30.65 -3.46
N LEU A 265 -23.44 -29.59 -3.52
CA LEU A 265 -23.32 -28.59 -2.46
C LEU A 265 -24.66 -27.93 -2.16
N HIS A 266 -25.43 -27.58 -3.18
CA HIS A 266 -26.78 -27.05 -3.03
C HIS A 266 -27.66 -28.02 -2.23
N ARG A 267 -27.71 -29.31 -2.63
CA ARG A 267 -28.51 -30.35 -1.94
C ARG A 267 -28.06 -30.58 -0.49
N GLU A 268 -26.76 -30.60 -0.24
CA GLU A 268 -26.21 -30.72 1.12
C GLU A 268 -26.62 -29.53 1.99
N ILE A 269 -26.58 -28.31 1.43
CA ILE A 269 -27.07 -27.11 2.11
C ILE A 269 -28.57 -27.22 2.40
N GLU A 270 -29.40 -27.71 1.46
CA GLU A 270 -30.85 -27.93 1.71
C GLU A 270 -31.10 -28.94 2.82
N GLY A 271 -30.26 -29.96 2.92
CA GLY A 271 -30.35 -31.05 3.89
C GLY A 271 -29.88 -30.68 5.30
N LEU A 272 -29.31 -29.49 5.51
CA LEU A 272 -28.75 -29.10 6.80
C LEU A 272 -29.79 -29.15 7.93
N PRO A 273 -29.50 -29.86 9.04
CA PRO A 273 -30.46 -30.04 10.12
C PRO A 273 -30.55 -28.79 10.99
N PHE A 274 -31.73 -28.18 11.07
CA PHE A 274 -32.02 -27.11 12.02
C PHE A 274 -32.94 -27.59 13.14
N ARG A 275 -32.56 -27.33 14.40
CA ARG A 275 -33.38 -27.61 15.59
C ARG A 275 -33.49 -26.35 16.44
N ARG A 276 -34.72 -25.93 16.76
CA ARG A 276 -35.00 -24.69 17.51
C ARG A 276 -34.25 -23.47 16.93
N HIS A 277 -34.27 -23.34 15.60
CA HIS A 277 -33.61 -22.25 14.86
C HIS A 277 -32.07 -22.22 14.95
N ARG A 278 -31.42 -23.32 15.33
CA ARG A 278 -29.95 -23.45 15.29
C ARG A 278 -29.56 -24.62 14.42
N LEU A 279 -28.46 -24.47 13.67
CA LEU A 279 -27.83 -25.57 12.95
C LEU A 279 -27.38 -26.63 13.97
N VAL A 280 -27.80 -27.88 13.75
CA VAL A 280 -27.36 -29.02 14.55
C VAL A 280 -25.97 -29.43 14.05
N LYS A 281 -25.02 -29.53 14.96
CA LYS A 281 -23.65 -29.96 14.71
C LYS A 281 -23.34 -31.19 15.56
N ASP A 282 -22.52 -32.09 15.04
CA ASP A 282 -22.08 -33.28 15.77
C ASP A 282 -20.89 -32.96 16.71
N THR A 283 -20.12 -31.92 16.39
CA THR A 283 -19.01 -31.40 17.19
C THR A 283 -19.16 -29.90 17.44
N GLU A 284 -18.40 -29.39 18.41
CA GLU A 284 -18.23 -27.95 18.62
C GLU A 284 -17.34 -27.41 17.49
N GLY A 285 -17.96 -26.81 16.47
CA GLY A 285 -17.26 -26.27 15.29
C GLY A 285 -16.89 -24.78 15.42
N ALA A 286 -16.15 -24.27 14.44
CA ALA A 286 -15.60 -22.92 14.29
C ALA A 286 -16.64 -21.83 14.05
N PHE A 287 -17.94 -22.16 14.05
CA PHE A 287 -18.99 -21.16 14.05
C PHE A 287 -20.30 -21.72 14.58
N SER A 288 -21.24 -20.83 14.88
CA SER A 288 -22.64 -21.14 15.11
C SER A 288 -23.52 -20.48 14.05
N VAL A 289 -24.54 -21.18 13.56
CA VAL A 289 -25.54 -20.63 12.63
C VAL A 289 -26.88 -20.60 13.32
N ARG A 290 -27.50 -19.42 13.35
CA ARG A 290 -28.82 -19.20 13.90
C ARG A 290 -29.75 -18.69 12.81
N LEU A 291 -30.84 -19.39 12.59
CA LEU A 291 -31.95 -18.92 11.76
C LEU A 291 -32.69 -17.80 12.51
N LEU A 292 -32.66 -16.59 11.97
CA LEU A 292 -33.32 -15.42 12.54
C LEU A 292 -34.76 -15.30 12.07
N ARG A 293 -35.00 -15.54 10.78
CA ARG A 293 -36.29 -15.36 10.12
C ARG A 293 -36.45 -16.33 8.95
N GLY A 294 -37.67 -16.81 8.74
CA GLY A 294 -38.02 -17.65 7.59
C GLY A 294 -37.90 -19.15 7.88
N GLU A 295 -37.96 -19.92 6.81
CA GLU A 295 -37.72 -21.37 6.81
C GLU A 295 -36.38 -21.62 6.12
N HIS A 296 -35.62 -22.61 6.58
CA HIS A 296 -34.30 -22.90 6.03
C HIS A 296 -34.28 -22.83 4.49
N ILE A 297 -33.36 -22.03 3.94
CA ILE A 297 -33.02 -21.74 2.54
C ILE A 297 -34.15 -21.21 1.65
N ARG A 298 -35.31 -20.86 2.21
CA ARG A 298 -36.36 -20.22 1.41
C ARG A 298 -35.97 -18.78 1.07
N PRO A 299 -36.39 -18.26 -0.10
CA PRO A 299 -36.26 -16.83 -0.38
C PRO A 299 -36.88 -15.97 0.74
N GLY A 300 -36.18 -14.92 1.15
CA GLY A 300 -36.53 -14.07 2.30
C GLY A 300 -36.03 -14.57 3.66
N THR A 301 -35.28 -15.68 3.69
CA THR A 301 -34.73 -16.25 4.93
C THR A 301 -33.51 -15.48 5.39
N SER A 302 -33.29 -15.41 6.70
CA SER A 302 -32.15 -14.70 7.27
C SER A 302 -31.49 -15.48 8.40
N TYR A 303 -30.18 -15.54 8.39
CA TYR A 303 -29.33 -16.23 9.36
C TYR A 303 -28.34 -15.27 9.99
N ARG A 304 -27.83 -15.63 11.17
CA ARG A 304 -26.61 -15.08 11.74
C ARG A 304 -25.58 -16.18 11.88
N ILE A 305 -24.38 -15.92 11.39
CA ILE A 305 -23.22 -16.80 11.50
C ILE A 305 -22.21 -16.12 12.43
N ALA A 306 -21.91 -16.73 13.58
CA ALA A 306 -20.89 -16.22 14.51
C ALA A 306 -19.71 -17.20 14.55
N PHE A 307 -18.49 -16.72 14.32
CA PHE A 307 -17.28 -17.56 14.29
C PHE A 307 -16.72 -17.81 15.70
N THR A 308 -15.95 -18.88 15.89
CA THR A 308 -15.37 -19.30 17.17
C THR A 308 -13.83 -19.24 17.11
N PRO A 309 -13.13 -18.65 18.10
CA PRO A 309 -13.71 -17.96 19.26
C PRO A 309 -14.45 -16.68 18.85
N GLU A 310 -15.59 -16.42 19.51
CA GLU A 310 -16.54 -15.32 19.20
C GLU A 310 -15.90 -13.93 19.24
N ASP A 311 -14.69 -13.81 19.81
CA ASP A 311 -13.96 -12.57 19.99
C ASP A 311 -13.03 -12.21 18.81
N GLU A 312 -12.82 -13.12 17.85
CA GLU A 312 -11.85 -12.91 16.75
C GLU A 312 -12.46 -12.34 15.47
N VAL A 313 -13.74 -12.62 15.20
CA VAL A 313 -14.43 -12.20 13.97
C VAL A 313 -15.87 -11.83 14.29
N GLU A 314 -16.29 -10.64 13.85
CA GLU A 314 -17.67 -10.21 14.00
C GLU A 314 -18.65 -11.18 13.31
N PRO A 315 -19.83 -11.40 13.91
CA PRO A 315 -20.83 -12.25 13.29
C PRO A 315 -21.33 -11.62 11.99
N VAL A 316 -21.68 -12.43 11.01
CA VAL A 316 -22.25 -11.97 9.74
C VAL A 316 -23.71 -12.37 9.64
N ASP A 317 -24.54 -11.45 9.17
CA ASP A 317 -25.92 -11.71 8.82
C ASP A 317 -26.00 -12.15 7.35
N VAL A 318 -26.79 -13.18 7.08
CA VAL A 318 -26.89 -13.80 5.75
C VAL A 318 -28.36 -13.83 5.35
N HIS A 319 -28.69 -13.19 4.23
CA HIS A 319 -30.02 -13.15 3.65
C HIS A 319 -30.08 -13.99 2.37
N VAL A 320 -31.09 -14.86 2.25
CA VAL A 320 -31.33 -15.65 1.05
C VAL A 320 -32.30 -14.90 0.16
N ALA A 321 -31.80 -14.25 -0.90
CA ALA A 321 -32.62 -13.50 -1.84
C ALA A 321 -33.27 -14.43 -2.88
N ALA A 322 -32.54 -15.45 -3.34
CA ALA A 322 -33.04 -16.48 -4.26
C ALA A 322 -32.37 -17.82 -3.96
N TRP A 323 -33.10 -18.93 -4.13
CA TRP A 323 -32.60 -20.28 -3.93
C TRP A 323 -33.41 -21.27 -4.78
N GLU A 324 -32.92 -21.58 -5.97
CA GLU A 324 -33.59 -22.41 -6.96
C GLU A 324 -32.59 -23.35 -7.64
N PHE A 325 -32.87 -24.66 -7.63
CA PHE A 325 -31.94 -25.66 -8.17
C PHE A 325 -31.65 -25.47 -9.67
N ASP A 326 -32.70 -25.25 -10.46
CA ASP A 326 -32.65 -25.01 -11.91
C ASP A 326 -32.76 -23.50 -12.26
N GLY A 327 -32.54 -22.61 -11.28
CA GLY A 327 -32.72 -21.16 -11.42
C GLY A 327 -31.73 -20.35 -10.59
N PRO A 328 -31.94 -19.03 -10.45
CA PRO A 328 -30.99 -18.15 -9.77
C PRO A 328 -30.88 -18.48 -8.28
N ASN A 329 -29.65 -18.45 -7.77
CA ASN A 329 -29.35 -18.54 -6.35
C ASN A 329 -28.57 -17.29 -5.97
N ARG A 330 -29.07 -16.53 -4.99
CA ARG A 330 -28.46 -15.29 -4.53
C ARG A 330 -28.49 -15.25 -3.01
N ILE A 331 -27.30 -15.12 -2.44
CA ILE A 331 -27.10 -14.90 -1.01
C ILE A 331 -26.49 -13.52 -0.84
N GLU A 332 -27.03 -12.76 0.10
CA GLU A 332 -26.53 -11.46 0.53
C GLU A 332 -25.99 -11.61 1.94
N VAL A 333 -24.86 -10.96 2.22
CA VAL A 333 -24.15 -11.03 3.49
C VAL A 333 -23.96 -9.60 3.97
N SER A 334 -24.22 -9.33 5.24
CA SER A 334 -23.89 -8.04 5.85
C SER A 334 -23.24 -8.21 7.21
N SER A 335 -22.43 -7.23 7.62
CA SER A 335 -22.03 -7.10 9.01
C SER A 335 -23.23 -6.63 9.85
N PRO A 336 -23.22 -6.82 11.19
CA PRO A 336 -24.40 -6.57 12.03
C PRO A 336 -24.87 -5.11 12.04
N ASP A 337 -23.94 -4.19 11.76
CA ASP A 337 -24.18 -2.75 11.67
C ASP A 337 -24.30 -2.27 10.20
N ASP A 338 -24.39 -3.20 9.25
CA ASP A 338 -24.48 -2.97 7.79
C ASP A 338 -23.33 -2.11 7.22
N VAL A 339 -22.21 -2.07 7.93
CA VAL A 339 -20.97 -1.36 7.53
C VAL A 339 -20.31 -2.04 6.33
N GLN A 340 -20.48 -3.35 6.20
CA GLN A 340 -20.04 -4.15 5.07
C GLN A 340 -21.23 -4.95 4.55
N THR A 341 -21.45 -4.90 3.25
CA THR A 341 -22.43 -5.70 2.55
C THR A 341 -21.76 -6.41 1.39
N GLY A 342 -22.21 -7.61 1.08
CA GLY A 342 -21.73 -8.38 -0.04
C GLY A 342 -22.81 -9.31 -0.54
N TRP A 343 -22.61 -9.85 -1.73
CA TRP A 343 -23.53 -10.83 -2.29
C TRP A 343 -22.79 -11.74 -3.24
N ILE A 344 -23.30 -12.96 -3.38
CA ILE A 344 -22.84 -13.94 -4.35
C ILE A 344 -24.08 -14.48 -5.06
N GLU A 345 -24.00 -14.58 -6.37
CA GLU A 345 -25.07 -15.04 -7.24
C GLU A 345 -24.56 -16.06 -8.25
N ILE A 346 -25.31 -17.14 -8.44
CA ILE A 346 -25.17 -18.07 -9.55
C ILE A 346 -26.49 -18.19 -10.30
N ASP A 347 -26.43 -18.39 -11.61
CA ASP A 347 -27.61 -18.48 -12.47
C ASP A 347 -28.36 -19.83 -12.37
N SER A 348 -27.65 -20.91 -12.02
CA SER A 348 -28.21 -22.22 -11.74
C SER A 348 -27.25 -23.09 -10.95
N ALA A 349 -27.75 -23.83 -9.96
CA ALA A 349 -26.95 -24.82 -9.24
C ALA A 349 -26.65 -26.08 -10.08
N ARG A 350 -27.57 -26.43 -11.00
CA ARG A 350 -27.41 -27.58 -11.90
C ARG A 350 -26.49 -27.31 -13.08
N LYS A 351 -26.57 -26.12 -13.66
CA LYS A 351 -25.81 -25.74 -14.86
C LYS A 351 -25.27 -24.33 -14.69
N VAL A 352 -24.16 -24.21 -13.95
CA VAL A 352 -23.55 -22.92 -13.62
C VAL A 352 -22.97 -22.28 -14.88
N GLY A 353 -23.66 -21.29 -15.41
CA GLY A 353 -23.21 -20.52 -16.56
C GLY A 353 -22.50 -19.24 -16.18
N THR A 354 -22.99 -18.58 -15.12
CA THR A 354 -22.43 -17.32 -14.63
C THR A 354 -22.32 -17.32 -13.11
N VAL A 355 -21.21 -16.80 -12.60
CA VAL A 355 -21.04 -16.47 -11.18
C VAL A 355 -20.81 -14.97 -11.06
N ARG A 356 -21.55 -14.32 -10.17
CA ARG A 356 -21.35 -12.90 -9.85
C ARG A 356 -21.14 -12.74 -8.36
N ALA A 357 -20.34 -11.77 -7.99
CA ALA A 357 -20.18 -11.37 -6.61
C ALA A 357 -20.08 -9.85 -6.53
N GLY A 358 -20.54 -9.29 -5.43
CA GLY A 358 -20.37 -7.88 -5.11
C GLY A 358 -20.05 -7.67 -3.65
N PHE A 359 -19.44 -6.54 -3.38
CA PHE A 359 -19.05 -6.06 -2.06
C PHE A 359 -19.24 -4.54 -2.03
N ALA A 360 -19.73 -4.01 -0.93
CA ALA A 360 -19.81 -2.59 -0.65
C ALA A 360 -19.60 -2.36 0.85
N GLY A 361 -18.60 -1.58 1.22
CA GLY A 361 -18.34 -1.22 2.62
C GLY A 361 -16.87 -0.96 2.92
N GLU A 362 -16.52 -1.00 4.21
CA GLU A 362 -15.16 -0.77 4.68
C GLU A 362 -14.21 -1.91 4.28
N PHE A 363 -13.02 -1.60 3.78
CA PHE A 363 -12.00 -2.60 3.42
C PHE A 363 -10.59 -2.06 3.62
N GLU A 364 -9.75 -2.76 4.40
CA GLU A 364 -8.32 -2.47 4.57
C GLU A 364 -7.96 -0.98 4.77
N GLY A 365 -8.67 -0.29 5.66
CA GLY A 365 -8.42 1.13 5.98
C GLY A 365 -9.12 2.14 5.06
N PHE A 366 -9.93 1.67 4.11
CA PHE A 366 -10.88 2.50 3.36
C PHE A 366 -12.27 2.34 3.95
N THR A 367 -13.01 3.44 4.13
CA THR A 367 -14.35 3.33 4.72
C THR A 367 -15.42 2.95 3.69
N SER A 368 -15.15 3.16 2.38
CA SER A 368 -16.11 2.91 1.32
C SER A 368 -15.49 2.38 0.03
N VAL A 369 -15.47 1.05 -0.12
CA VAL A 369 -15.09 0.38 -1.37
C VAL A 369 -16.30 -0.34 -1.93
N THR A 370 -16.59 -0.13 -3.21
CA THR A 370 -17.55 -0.97 -3.94
C THR A 370 -16.77 -1.85 -4.89
N ALA A 371 -16.95 -3.17 -4.81
CA ALA A 371 -16.35 -4.11 -5.75
C ALA A 371 -17.43 -5.02 -6.34
N ALA A 372 -17.25 -5.37 -7.61
CA ALA A 372 -18.08 -6.33 -8.32
C ALA A 372 -17.20 -7.22 -9.18
N ALA A 373 -17.52 -8.50 -9.23
CA ALA A 373 -16.88 -9.46 -10.09
C ALA A 373 -17.90 -10.33 -10.81
N GLU A 374 -17.60 -10.70 -12.05
CA GLU A 374 -18.38 -11.59 -12.87
C GLU A 374 -17.47 -12.63 -13.54
N ALA A 375 -17.89 -13.88 -13.53
CA ALA A 375 -17.24 -14.97 -14.24
C ALA A 375 -18.25 -15.65 -15.17
N ASP A 376 -18.04 -15.51 -16.47
CA ASP A 376 -18.76 -16.26 -17.51
C ASP A 376 -18.11 -17.64 -17.68
N LEU A 377 -18.67 -18.62 -16.99
CA LEU A 377 -18.14 -19.98 -16.96
C LEU A 377 -18.40 -20.73 -18.27
N GLU A 378 -19.50 -20.42 -18.98
CA GLU A 378 -19.75 -20.94 -20.33
C GLU A 378 -18.59 -20.58 -21.26
N ARG A 379 -18.13 -19.32 -21.25
CA ARG A 379 -16.96 -18.86 -22.02
C ARG A 379 -15.65 -19.40 -21.49
N TRP A 380 -15.49 -19.52 -20.17
CA TRP A 380 -14.28 -20.07 -19.55
C TRP A 380 -13.88 -21.40 -20.17
N TRP A 381 -14.84 -22.34 -20.29
CA TRP A 381 -14.56 -23.66 -20.88
C TRP A 381 -14.58 -23.68 -22.41
N SER A 382 -15.33 -22.80 -23.08
CA SER A 382 -15.54 -22.87 -24.54
C SER A 382 -14.55 -22.07 -25.40
N ALA A 383 -14.12 -20.87 -24.98
CA ALA A 383 -13.36 -19.99 -25.89
C ALA A 383 -12.52 -18.86 -25.23
N GLY A 384 -12.17 -18.98 -23.94
CA GLY A 384 -11.18 -18.10 -23.29
C GLY A 384 -11.61 -16.62 -23.20
N SER A 385 -12.34 -16.26 -22.13
CA SER A 385 -12.58 -14.86 -21.72
C SER A 385 -13.33 -14.81 -20.37
N PRO A 386 -13.33 -13.67 -19.65
CA PRO A 386 -12.57 -13.62 -18.42
C PRO A 386 -13.47 -13.51 -17.21
N LEU A 387 -13.00 -14.04 -16.10
CA LEU A 387 -13.44 -13.50 -14.83
C LEU A 387 -12.97 -12.03 -14.82
N THR A 388 -13.91 -11.11 -14.72
CA THR A 388 -13.67 -9.68 -14.58
C THR A 388 -14.03 -9.25 -13.17
N GLY A 389 -13.25 -8.31 -12.64
CA GLY A 389 -13.50 -7.66 -11.38
C GLY A 389 -13.26 -6.18 -11.52
N THR A 390 -14.07 -5.38 -10.85
CA THR A 390 -13.91 -3.94 -10.73
C THR A 390 -14.04 -3.58 -9.26
N ALA A 391 -13.20 -2.67 -8.79
CA ALA A 391 -13.31 -2.08 -7.47
C ALA A 391 -13.23 -0.55 -7.63
N GLU A 392 -14.20 0.15 -7.09
CA GLU A 392 -14.34 1.58 -7.13
C GLU A 392 -14.17 2.15 -5.72
N HIS A 393 -13.40 3.23 -5.65
CA HIS A 393 -13.21 4.04 -4.47
C HIS A 393 -13.22 5.52 -4.90
N PRO A 394 -13.65 6.47 -4.05
CA PRO A 394 -13.56 7.90 -4.35
C PRO A 394 -12.18 8.38 -4.85
N VAL A 395 -11.10 7.71 -4.42
CA VAL A 395 -9.71 8.05 -4.83
C VAL A 395 -9.23 7.34 -6.10
N GLY A 396 -9.96 6.34 -6.61
CA GLY A 396 -9.50 5.58 -7.77
C GLY A 396 -10.35 4.36 -8.09
N GLU A 397 -10.03 3.75 -9.22
CA GLU A 397 -10.63 2.50 -9.65
C GLU A 397 -9.54 1.44 -9.86
N ALA A 398 -9.90 0.19 -9.61
CA ALA A 398 -9.11 -0.96 -9.96
C ALA A 398 -9.95 -1.92 -10.82
N ALA A 399 -9.29 -2.55 -11.79
CA ALA A 399 -9.90 -3.60 -12.60
C ALA A 399 -9.00 -4.83 -12.58
N LEU A 400 -9.62 -6.01 -12.56
CA LEU A 400 -8.99 -7.32 -12.61
C LEU A 400 -9.58 -8.09 -13.79
N THR A 401 -8.71 -8.73 -14.57
CA THR A 401 -9.09 -9.60 -15.67
C THR A 401 -8.31 -10.90 -15.55
N VAL A 402 -9.01 -12.02 -15.58
CA VAL A 402 -8.42 -13.36 -15.52
C VAL A 402 -8.83 -14.15 -16.75
N GLU A 403 -7.86 -14.50 -17.57
CA GLU A 403 -8.09 -15.14 -18.88
C GLU A 403 -7.36 -16.47 -18.98
N ARG A 404 -8.06 -17.51 -19.42
CA ARG A 404 -7.46 -18.80 -19.78
C ARG A 404 -6.87 -18.73 -21.19
N VAL A 405 -5.57 -18.99 -21.30
CA VAL A 405 -4.80 -18.86 -22.56
C VAL A 405 -4.66 -20.19 -23.29
N ALA A 406 -4.43 -21.28 -22.55
CA ALA A 406 -4.19 -22.59 -23.12
C ALA A 406 -4.55 -23.69 -22.13
N ASP A 407 -4.85 -24.87 -22.67
CA ASP A 407 -4.99 -26.13 -21.94
C ASP A 407 -3.87 -27.07 -22.41
N ASP A 408 -3.04 -27.52 -21.48
CA ASP A 408 -2.04 -28.56 -21.72
C ASP A 408 -2.32 -29.75 -20.81
N GLY A 409 -2.98 -30.77 -21.36
CA GLY A 409 -3.03 -32.10 -20.76
C GLY A 409 -3.51 -32.17 -19.31
N GLY A 410 -4.43 -31.29 -18.89
CA GLY A 410 -4.94 -31.23 -17.50
C GLY A 410 -4.46 -30.04 -16.68
N GLU A 411 -3.79 -29.06 -17.32
CA GLU A 411 -3.43 -27.78 -16.72
C GLU A 411 -3.90 -26.61 -17.57
N TRP A 412 -4.42 -25.57 -16.91
CA TRP A 412 -4.75 -24.29 -17.52
C TRP A 412 -3.61 -23.30 -17.32
N THR A 413 -3.17 -22.70 -18.42
CA THR A 413 -2.37 -21.47 -18.35
C THR A 413 -3.32 -20.28 -18.24
N VAL A 414 -3.18 -19.51 -17.17
CA VAL A 414 -4.06 -18.37 -16.87
C VAL A 414 -3.25 -17.08 -16.78
N ASN A 415 -3.65 -16.06 -17.53
CA ASN A 415 -3.16 -14.71 -17.39
C ASN A 415 -4.03 -13.95 -16.38
N VAL A 416 -3.40 -13.36 -15.38
CA VAL A 416 -4.03 -12.48 -14.40
C VAL A 416 -3.50 -11.08 -14.65
N ALA A 417 -4.38 -10.17 -15.05
CA ALA A 417 -4.05 -8.77 -15.29
C ALA A 417 -4.84 -7.89 -14.33
N ALA A 418 -4.17 -6.92 -13.70
CA ALA A 418 -4.84 -5.92 -12.89
C ALA A 418 -4.40 -4.52 -13.32
N THR A 419 -5.31 -3.57 -13.19
CA THR A 419 -4.99 -2.16 -13.42
C THR A 419 -5.53 -1.30 -12.31
N VAL A 420 -4.79 -0.26 -11.96
CA VAL A 420 -5.18 0.73 -10.95
C VAL A 420 -5.02 2.12 -11.54
N GLU A 421 -6.05 2.94 -11.40
CA GLU A 421 -6.11 4.31 -11.85
C GLU A 421 -6.62 5.21 -10.72
N GLY A 422 -6.02 6.39 -10.57
CA GLY A 422 -6.48 7.36 -9.59
C GLY A 422 -7.60 8.25 -10.14
N HIS A 423 -8.41 8.82 -9.26
CA HIS A 423 -9.34 9.89 -9.59
C HIS A 423 -8.77 11.26 -9.18
N ALA A 424 -8.98 12.28 -10.03
CA ALA A 424 -8.56 13.67 -9.76
C ALA A 424 -7.12 13.78 -9.20
N TRP A 425 -6.96 14.33 -8.00
CA TRP A 425 -5.69 14.53 -7.32
C TRP A 425 -4.88 13.23 -7.12
N ALA A 426 -5.57 12.10 -6.89
CA ALA A 426 -4.95 10.81 -6.64
C ALA A 426 -4.30 10.21 -7.90
N ARG A 427 -4.61 10.69 -9.11
CA ARG A 427 -3.90 10.31 -10.35
C ARG A 427 -2.40 10.57 -10.24
N HIS A 428 -2.06 11.71 -9.65
CA HIS A 428 -0.68 12.10 -9.43
C HIS A 428 0.01 11.20 -8.40
N LEU A 429 -0.72 10.75 -7.38
CA LEU A 429 -0.20 9.79 -6.40
C LEU A 429 -0.03 8.38 -6.98
N VAL A 430 -0.96 7.90 -7.81
CA VAL A 430 -0.83 6.62 -8.51
C VAL A 430 0.40 6.62 -9.41
N ALA A 431 0.62 7.72 -10.15
CA ALA A 431 1.81 7.86 -10.98
C ALA A 431 3.11 7.88 -10.14
N LEU A 432 3.09 8.58 -9.00
CA LEU A 432 4.20 8.57 -8.06
C LEU A 432 4.46 7.17 -7.48
N ALA A 433 3.40 6.46 -7.08
CA ALA A 433 3.47 5.11 -6.55
C ALA A 433 4.02 4.12 -7.60
N GLY A 434 3.66 4.27 -8.88
CA GLY A 434 4.23 3.49 -9.97
C GLY A 434 5.73 3.65 -10.13
N VAL A 435 6.23 4.87 -9.92
CA VAL A 435 7.67 5.15 -9.90
C VAL A 435 8.28 4.56 -8.63
N LEU A 436 7.84 4.98 -7.45
CA LEU A 436 8.49 4.68 -6.17
C LEU A 436 8.34 3.22 -5.73
N SER A 437 7.18 2.63 -5.94
CA SER A 437 6.76 1.34 -5.37
C SER A 437 6.36 0.30 -6.42
N GLY A 438 6.33 0.66 -7.70
CA GLY A 438 5.88 -0.21 -8.79
C GLY A 438 6.51 -1.61 -8.79
N PRO A 439 7.83 -1.78 -8.56
CA PRO A 439 8.45 -3.11 -8.49
C PRO A 439 8.03 -3.93 -7.28
N ALA A 440 7.82 -3.30 -6.12
CA ALA A 440 7.28 -3.96 -4.93
C ALA A 440 5.82 -4.38 -5.13
N MET A 441 4.99 -3.49 -5.70
CA MET A 441 3.59 -3.78 -6.04
C MET A 441 3.47 -4.92 -7.05
N ARG A 442 4.29 -4.93 -8.11
CA ARG A 442 4.36 -6.04 -9.07
C ARG A 442 4.78 -7.35 -8.41
N ARG A 443 5.73 -7.30 -7.49
CA ARG A 443 6.16 -8.49 -6.74
C ARG A 443 5.01 -9.04 -5.89
N SER A 444 4.38 -8.19 -5.10
CA SER A 444 3.23 -8.57 -4.27
C SER A 444 2.07 -9.11 -5.10
N PHE A 445 1.76 -8.49 -6.25
CA PHE A 445 0.75 -9.00 -7.18
C PHE A 445 1.08 -10.41 -7.68
N ARG A 446 2.34 -10.66 -8.07
CA ARG A 446 2.79 -12.00 -8.49
C ARG A 446 2.71 -13.01 -7.36
N GLU A 447 3.21 -12.65 -6.18
CA GLU A 447 3.18 -13.51 -4.99
C GLU A 447 1.75 -13.89 -4.61
N ASN A 448 0.80 -12.96 -4.67
CA ASN A 448 -0.61 -13.25 -4.41
C ASN A 448 -1.23 -14.18 -5.46
N ALA A 449 -0.95 -13.96 -6.75
CA ALA A 449 -1.41 -14.83 -7.83
C ALA A 449 -0.79 -16.23 -7.76
N ASP A 450 0.51 -16.33 -7.44
CA ASP A 450 1.21 -17.61 -7.25
C ASP A 450 0.69 -18.34 -6.01
N ALA A 451 0.46 -17.65 -4.90
CA ALA A 451 -0.12 -18.23 -3.68
C ALA A 451 -1.55 -18.74 -3.91
N PHE A 452 -2.35 -18.03 -4.72
CA PHE A 452 -3.64 -18.53 -5.16
C PHE A 452 -3.50 -19.80 -5.99
N ALA A 453 -2.59 -19.81 -6.98
CA ALA A 453 -2.33 -20.98 -7.81
C ALA A 453 -1.87 -22.19 -6.99
N GLU A 454 -1.01 -21.98 -6.00
CA GLU A 454 -0.54 -23.03 -5.09
C GLU A 454 -1.70 -23.63 -4.29
N LYS A 455 -2.55 -22.79 -3.68
CA LYS A 455 -3.75 -23.25 -2.95
C LYS A 455 -4.71 -24.03 -3.84
N TRP A 456 -4.99 -23.51 -5.03
CA TRP A 456 -5.85 -24.18 -6.01
C TRP A 456 -5.27 -25.54 -6.44
N ASN A 457 -3.99 -25.57 -6.79
CA ASN A 457 -3.30 -26.77 -7.27
C ASN A 457 -3.13 -27.84 -6.18
N GLY A 458 -3.10 -27.44 -4.91
CA GLY A 458 -3.16 -28.36 -3.78
C GLY A 458 -4.58 -28.92 -3.56
N ALA A 459 -5.60 -28.06 -3.64
CA ALA A 459 -6.98 -28.46 -3.33
C ALA A 459 -7.63 -29.35 -4.41
N VAL A 460 -7.43 -29.05 -5.70
CA VAL A 460 -8.11 -29.76 -6.80
C VAL A 460 -7.80 -31.27 -6.82
N PRO A 461 -6.54 -31.73 -6.69
CA PRO A 461 -6.24 -33.16 -6.65
C PRO A 461 -6.82 -33.87 -5.42
N GLU A 462 -6.92 -33.18 -4.28
CA GLU A 462 -7.42 -33.74 -3.02
C GLU A 462 -8.95 -33.81 -2.95
N ALA A 463 -9.65 -33.01 -3.75
CA ALA A 463 -11.11 -32.92 -3.73
C ALA A 463 -11.81 -34.25 -4.12
N GLY A 464 -11.18 -35.07 -4.97
CA GLY A 464 -11.76 -36.35 -5.39
C GLY A 464 -13.07 -36.19 -6.22
N PRO A 465 -14.00 -37.15 -6.16
CA PRO A 465 -15.29 -37.05 -6.84
C PRO A 465 -16.11 -35.85 -6.35
N ALA A 466 -16.80 -35.16 -7.26
CA ALA A 466 -17.50 -33.92 -7.00
C ALA A 466 -18.52 -33.99 -5.84
N ASP A 467 -19.32 -35.07 -5.74
CA ASP A 467 -20.28 -35.24 -4.65
C ASP A 467 -19.59 -35.37 -3.28
N GLN A 468 -18.48 -36.12 -3.22
CA GLN A 468 -17.70 -36.29 -1.99
C GLN A 468 -16.98 -35.01 -1.59
N ALA A 469 -16.50 -34.24 -2.57
CA ALA A 469 -15.90 -32.92 -2.34
C ALA A 469 -16.91 -31.95 -1.73
N ALA A 470 -18.16 -31.96 -2.21
CA ALA A 470 -19.23 -31.12 -1.67
C ALA A 470 -19.58 -31.49 -0.22
N GLU A 471 -19.78 -32.78 0.06
CA GLU A 471 -20.01 -33.29 1.42
C GLU A 471 -18.83 -32.93 2.35
N SER A 472 -17.60 -33.13 1.88
CA SER A 472 -16.39 -32.80 2.64
C SER A 472 -16.25 -31.31 2.90
N THR A 473 -16.67 -30.46 1.96
CA THR A 473 -16.68 -29.01 2.13
C THR A 473 -17.66 -28.61 3.23
N ILE A 474 -18.88 -29.15 3.19
CA ILE A 474 -19.88 -28.87 4.23
C ILE A 474 -19.43 -29.41 5.59
N ARG A 475 -18.88 -30.62 5.67
CA ARG A 475 -18.27 -31.13 6.92
C ARG A 475 -17.13 -30.27 7.40
N ALA A 476 -16.18 -29.91 6.54
CA ALA A 476 -15.04 -29.10 6.92
C ALA A 476 -15.45 -27.72 7.42
N VAL A 477 -16.56 -27.19 6.91
CA VAL A 477 -17.16 -25.94 7.39
C VAL A 477 -17.88 -26.20 8.73
N ILE A 478 -18.66 -27.27 8.88
CA ILE A 478 -19.41 -27.52 10.12
C ILE A 478 -18.52 -27.95 11.31
N ASP A 479 -17.52 -28.79 11.06
CA ASP A 479 -16.77 -29.57 12.06
C ASP A 479 -15.36 -29.03 12.38
N ARG A 480 -14.76 -28.18 11.53
CA ARG A 480 -13.66 -27.31 11.99
C ARG A 480 -14.26 -26.22 12.82
#